data_AF-A0A1H9IK82-F1
#
_entry.id   AF-A0A1H9IK82-F1
#
_cell.length_a   1.000
_cell.length_b   1.000
_cell.length_c   1.000
_cell.angle_alpha   90.00
_cell.angle_beta   90.00
_cell.angle_gamma   90.00
#
_symmetry.space_group_name_H-M   'P 1'
#
loop_
_entity.id
_entity.type
_entity.pdbx_description
1 polymer ?
#
loop_
_entity_poly.entity_id
_entity_poly.type
_entity_poly.pdbx_seq_one_letter_code
_entity_poly.pdbx_strand_id
1 'polypeptide(L)'
;MFFYADGVHSGSALAAPPQDEINIPTEWTALAREHELDLVVCIAAAVRRGVLDENEARRYEKSGHNLSSGFTLSGLGQLAEAGILSDRVVTFGA
;
A
#
# COMPACT_ATOMS: atom_id res chain seq x y z
N MET A 1 2.47 7.31 -5.18
CA MET A 1 3.34 6.11 -5.05
C MET A 1 2.51 4.85 -5.22
N PHE A 2 2.99 3.87 -5.99
CA PHE A 2 2.24 2.64 -6.27
C PHE A 2 3.00 1.40 -5.78
N PHE A 3 2.38 0.60 -4.89
CA PHE A 3 2.93 -0.60 -4.28
C PHE A 3 2.36 -1.85 -4.95
N TYR A 4 3.24 -2.71 -5.46
CA TYR A 4 2.90 -3.92 -6.20
C TYR A 4 3.73 -5.13 -5.72
N ALA A 5 3.34 -6.34 -6.13
CA ALA A 5 3.96 -7.61 -5.72
C ALA A 5 4.05 -7.73 -4.18
N ASP A 6 5.23 -7.94 -3.62
CA ASP A 6 5.42 -8.03 -2.17
C ASP A 6 5.50 -6.65 -1.51
N GLY A 7 5.66 -5.58 -2.29
CA GLY A 7 5.62 -4.20 -1.81
C GLY A 7 4.29 -3.83 -1.14
N VAL A 8 3.22 -4.60 -1.38
CA VAL A 8 1.92 -4.42 -0.72
C VAL A 8 1.99 -4.52 0.81
N HIS A 9 2.97 -5.24 1.36
CA HIS A 9 3.15 -5.35 2.80
C HIS A 9 3.56 -4.03 3.46
N SER A 10 4.06 -3.06 2.69
CA SER A 10 4.32 -1.69 3.16
C SER A 10 3.06 -0.96 3.62
N GLY A 11 1.88 -1.40 3.17
CA GLY A 11 0.59 -0.85 3.59
C GLY A 11 -0.03 -1.52 4.81
N SER A 12 0.63 -2.50 5.44
CA SER A 12 0.03 -3.23 6.57
C SER A 12 0.15 -2.49 7.90
N ALA A 13 -0.97 -2.25 8.57
CA ALA A 13 -1.07 -1.74 9.93
C ALA A 13 -0.62 -2.75 11.00
N LEU A 14 -0.44 -4.02 10.63
CA LEU A 14 -0.04 -5.09 11.55
C LEU A 14 1.48 -5.33 11.57
N ALA A 15 2.26 -4.55 10.83
CA ALA A 15 3.71 -4.60 10.93
C ALA A 15 4.15 -4.22 12.35
N ALA A 16 4.88 -5.11 13.02
CA ALA A 16 5.36 -4.94 14.38
C ALA A 16 6.87 -5.22 14.44
N PRO A 17 7.72 -4.37 13.83
CA PRO A 17 9.16 -4.53 13.91
C PRO A 17 9.67 -4.27 15.35
N PRO A 18 10.87 -4.76 15.69
CA PRO A 18 11.57 -4.40 16.92
C PRO A 18 11.68 -2.88 17.15
N GLN A 19 11.84 -2.46 18.40
CA GLN A 19 11.90 -1.02 18.76
C GLN A 19 13.13 -0.30 18.21
N ASP A 20 14.20 -1.05 17.93
CA ASP A 20 15.45 -0.56 17.34
C ASP A 20 15.46 -0.63 15.80
N GLU A 21 14.35 -1.06 15.19
CA GLU A 21 14.16 -1.09 13.74
C GLU A 21 13.14 -0.04 13.27
N ILE A 22 13.24 0.32 11.99
CA ILE A 22 12.34 1.32 11.38
C ILE A 22 10.98 0.67 11.11
N ASN A 23 9.91 1.33 11.56
CA ASN A 23 8.54 0.97 11.19
C ASN A 23 8.17 1.55 9.82
N ILE A 24 8.56 0.85 8.76
CA ILE A 24 8.41 1.29 7.36
C ILE A 24 6.98 1.74 7.00
N PRO A 25 5.89 1.01 7.34
CA PRO A 25 4.53 1.49 7.08
C PRO A 25 4.22 2.84 7.74
N THR A 26 4.74 3.07 8.94
CA THR A 26 4.55 4.34 9.66
C THR A 26 5.29 5.48 8.97
N GLU A 27 6.54 5.25 8.57
CA GLU A 27 7.35 6.24 7.86
C GLU A 27 6.73 6.63 6.50
N TRP A 28 6.17 5.67 5.77
CA TRP A 28 5.45 5.98 4.53
C TRP A 28 4.25 6.88 4.77
N THR A 29 3.42 6.57 5.77
CA THR A 29 2.26 7.41 6.11
C THR A 29 2.69 8.80 6.59
N ALA A 30 3.81 8.92 7.32
CA ALA A 30 4.35 10.21 7.74
C ALA A 30 4.80 11.06 6.54
N LEU A 31 5.59 10.48 5.64
CA LEU A 31 6.05 11.13 4.41
C LEU A 31 4.88 11.57 3.52
N ALA A 32 3.86 10.70 3.38
CA ALA A 32 2.68 11.01 2.60
C ALA A 32 1.86 12.16 3.17
N ARG A 33 1.80 12.30 4.50
CA ARG A 33 1.14 13.45 5.14
C ARG A 33 1.95 14.73 4.97
N GLU A 34 3.26 14.66 5.10
CA GLU A 34 4.15 15.83 4.97
C GLU A 34 4.12 16.42 3.55
N HIS A 35 4.03 15.58 2.52
CA HIS A 35 4.12 15.98 1.12
C HIS A 35 2.84 15.77 0.31
N GLU A 36 1.73 15.47 0.98
CA GLU A 36 0.41 15.25 0.35
C GLU A 36 0.46 14.21 -0.78
N LEU A 37 1.13 13.08 -0.52
CA LEU A 37 1.34 12.03 -1.51
C LEU A 37 0.25 10.96 -1.45
N ASP A 38 -0.20 10.51 -2.62
CA ASP A 38 -1.06 9.34 -2.70
C ASP A 38 -0.27 8.05 -2.48
N LEU A 39 -0.65 7.24 -1.50
CA LEU A 39 -0.13 5.88 -1.30
C LEU A 39 -1.15 4.86 -1.80
N VAL A 40 -0.84 4.21 -2.92
CA VAL A 40 -1.75 3.27 -3.59
C VAL A 40 -1.18 1.86 -3.55
N VAL A 41 -1.94 0.90 -3.03
CA VAL A 41 -1.60 -0.52 -3.04
C VAL A 41 -2.42 -1.24 -4.10
N CYS A 42 -1.78 -2.10 -4.90
CA CYS A 42 -2.49 -2.89 -5.89
C CYS A 42 -3.46 -3.89 -5.22
N ILE A 43 -4.77 -3.68 -5.42
CA ILE A 43 -5.84 -4.49 -4.81
C ILE A 43 -5.70 -5.99 -5.10
N ALA A 44 -5.40 -6.37 -6.34
CA ALA A 44 -5.27 -7.77 -6.73
C ALA A 44 -4.05 -8.46 -6.10
N ALA A 45 -2.97 -7.72 -5.83
CA ALA A 45 -1.79 -8.23 -5.15
C ALA A 45 -1.99 -8.25 -3.63
N ALA A 46 -2.65 -7.22 -3.08
CA ALA A 46 -2.95 -7.04 -1.67
C ALA A 46 -3.87 -8.14 -1.12
N VAL A 47 -5.03 -8.33 -1.74
CA VAL A 47 -6.02 -9.35 -1.33
C VAL A 47 -5.39 -10.74 -1.33
N ARG A 48 -4.61 -11.07 -2.36
CA ARG A 48 -3.90 -12.36 -2.48
C ARG A 48 -2.91 -12.61 -1.33
N ARG A 49 -2.35 -11.55 -0.75
CA ARG A 49 -1.34 -11.58 0.31
C ARG A 49 -1.90 -11.22 1.69
N GLY A 50 -3.22 -11.08 1.81
CA GLY A 50 -3.87 -10.76 3.08
C GLY A 50 -3.66 -9.32 3.55
N VAL A 51 -3.41 -8.38 2.63
CA VAL A 51 -3.50 -6.94 2.90
C VAL A 51 -4.87 -6.46 2.42
N LEU A 52 -5.74 -6.09 3.35
CA LEU A 52 -7.16 -5.83 3.11
C LEU A 52 -7.57 -4.52 3.76
N ASP A 53 -8.39 -3.74 3.07
CA ASP A 53 -9.21 -2.71 3.70
C ASP A 53 -10.51 -3.33 4.25
N GLU A 54 -11.36 -2.50 4.86
CA GLU A 54 -12.61 -2.98 5.47
C GLU A 54 -13.58 -3.58 4.43
N ASN A 55 -13.62 -2.99 3.22
CA ASN A 55 -14.51 -3.43 2.15
C ASN A 55 -14.11 -4.82 1.64
N GLU A 56 -12.82 -5.02 1.36
CA GLU A 56 -12.32 -6.29 0.85
C GLU A 56 -12.33 -7.36 1.95
N ALA A 57 -12.07 -7.00 3.21
CA ALA A 57 -12.27 -7.92 4.33
C ALA A 57 -13.72 -8.43 4.40
N ARG A 58 -14.71 -7.54 4.22
CA ARG A 58 -16.13 -7.93 4.16
C ARG A 58 -16.45 -8.79 2.94
N ARG A 59 -15.97 -8.36 1.76
CA ARG A 59 -16.21 -9.05 0.48
C ARG A 59 -15.65 -10.47 0.45
N TYR A 60 -14.51 -10.69 1.08
CA TYR A 60 -13.83 -12.00 1.13
C TYR A 60 -14.05 -12.73 2.46
N GLU A 61 -15.04 -12.31 3.26
CA GLU A 61 -15.47 -12.97 4.49
C GLU A 61 -14.31 -13.20 5.48
N LYS A 62 -13.47 -12.19 5.66
CA LYS A 62 -12.36 -12.20 6.61
C LYS A 62 -12.76 -11.57 7.93
N SER A 63 -12.16 -12.05 9.01
CA SER A 63 -12.43 -11.59 10.38
C SER A 63 -11.93 -10.17 10.67
N GLY A 64 -11.10 -9.60 9.80
CA GLY A 64 -10.53 -8.27 9.98
C GLY A 64 -9.84 -7.74 8.73
N HIS A 65 -9.46 -6.48 8.82
CA HIS A 65 -8.69 -5.74 7.83
C HIS A 65 -7.40 -5.23 8.47
N ASN A 66 -6.42 -4.90 7.65
CA ASN A 66 -5.10 -4.51 8.12
C ASN A 66 -4.42 -3.47 7.22
N LEU A 67 -5.12 -2.82 6.29
CA LEU A 67 -4.56 -1.70 5.55
C LEU A 67 -4.41 -0.49 6.48
N SER A 68 -3.22 0.11 6.49
CA SER A 68 -2.89 1.28 7.31
C SER A 68 -3.62 2.53 6.84
N SER A 69 -3.99 3.38 7.80
CA SER A 69 -4.66 4.66 7.54
C SER A 69 -3.70 5.60 6.79
N GLY A 70 -3.98 5.85 5.52
CA GLY A 70 -3.12 6.61 4.60
C GLY A 70 -2.86 5.88 3.28
N PHE A 71 -3.09 4.56 3.24
CA PHE A 71 -3.05 3.78 2.01
C PHE A 71 -4.45 3.59 1.44
N THR A 72 -4.53 3.46 0.12
CA THR A 72 -5.74 3.10 -0.62
C THR A 72 -5.52 1.86 -1.47
N LEU A 73 -6.56 1.05 -1.67
CA LEU A 73 -6.52 -0.06 -2.64
C LEU A 73 -6.97 0.43 -4.01
N SER A 74 -6.19 0.11 -5.05
CA SER A 74 -6.62 0.37 -6.42
C SER A 74 -6.09 -0.64 -7.43
N GLY A 75 -6.64 -0.61 -8.63
CA GLY A 75 -6.25 -1.49 -9.74
C GLY A 75 -4.96 -1.03 -10.44
N LEU A 76 -4.42 -1.90 -11.30
CA LEU A 76 -3.25 -1.59 -12.13
C LEU A 76 -3.48 -0.41 -13.10
N GLY A 77 -4.73 -0.05 -13.38
CA GLY A 77 -5.06 1.13 -14.18
C GLY A 77 -4.48 2.43 -13.59
N GLN A 78 -4.44 2.57 -12.26
CA GLN A 78 -3.83 3.73 -11.61
C GLN A 78 -2.31 3.79 -11.80
N LEU A 79 -1.63 2.64 -11.85
CA LEU A 79 -0.21 2.61 -12.19
C LEU A 79 0.02 3.04 -13.65
N ALA A 80 -0.81 2.55 -14.58
CA ALA A 80 -0.72 2.93 -15.98
C ALA A 80 -0.98 4.43 -16.18
N GLU A 81 -2.02 4.96 -15.55
CA GLU A 81 -2.36 6.39 -15.57
C GLU A 81 -1.23 7.25 -14.97
N ALA A 82 -0.72 6.88 -13.79
CA ALA A 82 0.40 7.58 -13.17
C ALA A 82 1.64 7.57 -14.09
N GLY A 83 1.90 6.47 -14.80
CA GLY A 83 2.98 6.37 -15.78
C GLY A 83 2.78 7.26 -17.02
N ILE A 84 1.54 7.52 -17.43
CA ILE A 84 1.21 8.43 -18.53
C ILE A 84 1.34 9.89 -18.09
N LEU A 85 0.88 10.22 -16.88
CA LEU A 85 0.86 11.59 -16.35
C LEU A 85 2.22 12.07 -15.83
N SER A 86 3.11 11.15 -15.45
CA SER A 86 4.42 11.49 -14.90
C SER A 86 5.46 11.66 -16.00
N ASP A 87 6.33 12.67 -15.87
CA ASP A 87 7.50 12.80 -16.75
C ASP A 87 8.45 11.61 -16.64
N ARG A 88 8.54 10.99 -15.45
CA ARG A 88 9.45 9.90 -15.15
C ARG A 88 8.79 8.87 -14.25
N VAL A 89 9.14 7.61 -14.45
CA VAL A 89 8.78 6.49 -13.58
C VAL A 89 10.07 5.89 -13.03
N VAL A 90 10.16 5.78 -11.71
CA VAL A 90 11.28 5.12 -11.02
C VAL A 90 10.73 3.91 -10.28
N THR A 91 11.29 2.74 -10.58
CA THR A 91 10.89 1.46 -9.99
C THR A 91 11.95 0.99 -9.01
N PHE A 92 11.50 0.51 -7.85
CA PHE A 92 12.35 -0.14 -6.84
C PHE A 92 11.91 -1.60 -6.70
N GLY A 93 12.88 -2.53 -6.60
CA GLY A 93 12.64 -3.98 -6.54
C GLY A 93 12.59 -4.67 -7.91
N ALA A 94 12.32 -5.97 -7.90
CA ALA A 94 12.13 -6.84 -9.08
C ALA A 94 11.14 -7.97 -8.75
#